data_AF-A0A9X9Q056-F1
#
_entry.id   AF-A0A9X9Q056-F1
#
_cell.length_a   1.000
_cell.length_b   1.000
_cell.length_c   1.000
_cell.angle_alpha   90.00
_cell.angle_beta   90.00
_cell.angle_gamma   90.00
#
_symmetry.space_group_name_H-M   'P 1'
#
loop_
_entity.id
_entity.type
_entity.pdbx_description
1 polymer ?
#
loop_
_entity_poly.entity_id
_entity_poly.type
_entity_poly.pdbx_seq_one_letter_code
_entity_poly.pdbx_strand_id
1 'polypeptide(L)'
;MLRHGLGAQRGRLNIQAGATEDDYYDGAWCAEDDAQRQWIEVDTRRITKFTGVITQGRDSSIHDDFVTSFFVGFSNDSQTWTMYTNGYEEMTFHGNVDKDTPVLSELPEPVVARFIR
;
A
#
# COMPACT_ATOMS: atom_id res chain seq x y z
N MET A 1 -14.19 -9.20 14.18
CA MET A 1 -13.97 -10.59 13.70
C MET A 1 -12.83 -10.49 12.71
N LEU A 2 -11.64 -10.99 13.05
CA LEU A 2 -10.44 -10.87 12.22
C LEU A 2 -10.66 -11.58 10.88
N ARG A 3 -10.97 -10.83 9.82
CA ARG A 3 -11.06 -11.35 8.44
C ARG A 3 -9.64 -11.63 7.95
N HIS A 4 -9.16 -12.85 8.17
CA HIS A 4 -7.81 -13.27 7.79
C HIS A 4 -7.53 -13.20 6.26
N GLY A 5 -8.55 -12.94 5.44
CA GLY A 5 -8.47 -12.83 3.98
C GLY A 5 -7.94 -11.50 3.47
N LEU A 6 -8.11 -10.43 4.24
CA LEU A 6 -7.71 -9.07 3.84
C LEU A 6 -6.29 -8.71 4.32
N GLY A 7 -5.47 -9.72 4.63
CA GLY A 7 -4.13 -9.52 5.16
C GLY A 7 -3.11 -9.05 4.11
N ALA A 8 -1.93 -8.67 4.57
CA ALA A 8 -0.88 -8.09 3.72
C ALA A 8 -0.49 -8.98 2.52
N GLN A 9 -0.72 -10.30 2.60
CA GLN A 9 -0.52 -11.24 1.49
C GLN A 9 -1.37 -10.92 0.24
N ARG A 10 -2.43 -10.11 0.38
CA ARG A 10 -3.31 -9.69 -0.71
C ARG A 10 -3.00 -8.28 -1.23
N GLY A 11 -1.97 -7.60 -0.73
CA GLY A 11 -1.57 -6.26 -1.19
C GLY A 11 -0.85 -6.21 -2.55
N ARG A 12 -0.86 -7.29 -3.33
CA ARG A 12 -0.21 -7.34 -4.65
C ARG A 12 -1.12 -6.71 -5.70
N LEU A 13 -0.55 -5.99 -6.67
CA LEU A 13 -1.30 -5.55 -7.85
C LEU A 13 -1.99 -6.72 -8.58
N ASN A 14 -3.15 -6.40 -9.14
CA ASN A 14 -4.07 -7.28 -9.86
C ASN A 14 -4.42 -8.53 -9.05
N ILE A 15 -4.56 -8.37 -7.74
CA ILE A 15 -5.08 -9.43 -6.87
C ILE A 15 -6.58 -9.57 -7.10
N GLN A 16 -7.01 -10.78 -7.45
CA GLN A 16 -8.41 -11.03 -7.79
C GLN A 16 -9.19 -11.46 -6.56
N ALA A 17 -10.45 -11.05 -6.51
CA ALA A 17 -11.44 -11.60 -5.58
C ALA A 17 -11.76 -13.06 -5.90
N GLY A 18 -12.27 -13.78 -4.91
CA GLY A 18 -12.89 -15.08 -5.09
C GLY A 18 -14.24 -15.00 -5.80
N ALA A 19 -14.90 -16.14 -5.97
CA ALA A 19 -16.26 -16.20 -6.52
C ALA A 19 -17.33 -15.63 -5.57
N THR A 20 -16.97 -15.46 -4.30
CA THR A 20 -17.82 -14.96 -3.22
C THR A 20 -17.19 -13.70 -2.64
N GLU A 21 -17.98 -12.64 -2.53
CA GLU A 21 -17.56 -11.39 -1.91
C GLU A 21 -17.61 -11.50 -0.38
N ASP A 22 -16.91 -10.60 0.32
CA ASP A 22 -16.88 -10.51 1.78
C ASP A 22 -16.31 -11.77 2.47
N ASP A 23 -15.46 -12.50 1.76
CA ASP A 23 -14.87 -13.75 2.22
C ASP A 23 -13.36 -13.64 2.45
N TYR A 24 -12.67 -14.77 2.52
CA TYR A 24 -11.23 -14.81 2.73
C TYR A 24 -10.41 -14.42 1.48
N TYR A 25 -11.03 -14.40 0.31
CA TYR A 25 -10.39 -14.30 -0.99
C TYR A 25 -10.62 -12.96 -1.67
N ASP A 26 -11.14 -11.96 -0.96
CA ASP A 26 -11.32 -10.60 -1.46
C ASP A 26 -10.07 -10.03 -2.15
N GLY A 27 -10.31 -9.15 -3.13
CA GLY A 27 -9.28 -8.66 -4.05
C GLY A 27 -8.41 -7.52 -3.53
N ALA A 28 -8.09 -7.47 -2.23
CA ALA A 28 -7.15 -6.49 -1.67
C ALA A 28 -6.63 -6.86 -0.28
N TRP A 29 -5.59 -6.13 0.15
CA TRP A 29 -5.37 -5.88 1.58
C TRP A 29 -6.35 -4.81 2.08
N CYS A 30 -6.89 -5.00 3.28
CA CYS A 30 -7.72 -4.02 3.96
C CYS A 30 -7.31 -3.97 5.44
N ALA A 31 -7.13 -2.76 5.97
CA ALA A 31 -6.85 -2.60 7.38
C ALA A 31 -8.08 -2.97 8.24
N GLU A 32 -7.86 -3.31 9.51
CA GLU A 32 -8.98 -3.64 10.41
C GLU A 32 -9.83 -2.41 10.75
N ASP A 33 -9.20 -1.23 10.83
CA ASP A 33 -9.84 0.06 11.09
C ASP A 33 -9.43 1.09 10.03
N ASP A 34 -10.34 1.99 9.66
CA ASP A 34 -10.10 3.11 8.73
C ASP A 34 -9.31 4.28 9.35
N ALA A 35 -8.50 3.99 10.36
CA ALA A 35 -7.64 5.00 10.96
C ALA A 35 -6.57 5.43 9.94
N GLN A 36 -6.30 6.73 9.84
CA GLN A 36 -5.25 7.32 8.96
C GLN A 36 -3.81 7.00 9.41
N ARG A 37 -3.59 5.86 10.07
CA ARG A 37 -2.31 5.43 10.65
C ARG A 37 -1.96 3.98 10.33
N GLN A 38 -2.79 3.32 9.51
CA GLN A 38 -2.54 1.97 9.04
C GLN A 38 -1.54 1.98 7.90
N TRP A 39 -0.83 0.88 7.73
CA TRP A 39 0.29 0.78 6.79
C TRP A 39 0.45 -0.66 6.31
N ILE A 40 1.04 -0.81 5.14
CA ILE A 40 1.48 -2.09 4.59
C ILE A 40 3.01 -2.06 4.48
N GLU A 41 3.68 -3.05 5.08
CA GLU A 41 5.15 -3.16 5.01
C GLU A 41 5.59 -4.08 3.88
N VAL A 42 6.69 -3.73 3.23
CA VAL A 42 7.41 -4.65 2.35
C VAL A 42 8.87 -4.75 2.77
N ASP A 43 9.27 -5.93 3.26
CA ASP A 43 10.69 -6.31 3.41
C ASP A 43 11.23 -6.86 2.09
N THR A 44 12.11 -6.11 1.43
CA THR A 44 12.74 -6.56 0.17
C THR A 44 13.88 -7.57 0.36
N ARG A 45 14.19 -7.94 1.62
CA ARG A 45 15.22 -8.91 2.06
C ARG A 45 16.67 -8.50 1.76
N ARG A 46 16.89 -7.43 1.01
CA ARG A 46 18.19 -6.86 0.64
C ARG A 46 18.06 -5.34 0.52
N ILE A 47 19.18 -4.64 0.51
CA ILE A 47 19.18 -3.21 0.21
C ILE A 47 18.72 -3.02 -1.25
N THR A 48 17.67 -2.22 -1.42
CA THR A 48 16.97 -1.98 -2.68
C THR A 48 16.85 -0.48 -2.93
N LYS A 49 17.00 -0.07 -4.18
CA LYS A 49 16.73 1.31 -4.61
C LYS A 49 15.26 1.41 -5.01
N PHE A 50 14.45 2.09 -4.20
CA PHE A 50 13.05 2.39 -4.48
C PHE A 50 12.96 3.65 -5.35
N THR A 51 12.13 3.61 -6.39
CA THR A 51 11.92 4.73 -7.32
C THR A 51 10.47 5.19 -7.40
N GLY A 52 9.54 4.45 -6.80
CA GLY A 52 8.11 4.73 -6.88
C GLY A 52 7.30 3.64 -6.20
N VAL A 53 6.00 3.92 -6.05
CA VAL A 53 4.99 2.99 -5.56
C VAL A 53 3.87 2.94 -6.59
N ILE A 54 3.35 1.76 -6.89
CA ILE A 54 2.14 1.60 -7.70
C ILE A 54 1.02 1.12 -6.79
N THR A 55 -0.10 1.84 -6.77
CA THR A 55 -1.28 1.50 -5.98
C THR A 55 -2.46 1.11 -6.87
N GLN A 56 -3.29 0.20 -6.39
CA GLN A 56 -4.53 -0.23 -7.04
C GLN A 56 -5.55 -0.53 -5.94
N GLY A 57 -6.83 -0.23 -6.20
CA GLY A 57 -7.92 -0.54 -5.28
C GLY A 57 -8.32 -2.01 -5.30
N ARG A 58 -9.43 -2.29 -4.62
CA ARG A 58 -9.95 -3.65 -4.44
C ARG A 58 -10.61 -4.16 -5.71
N ASP A 59 -10.20 -5.37 -6.13
CA ASP A 59 -11.04 -6.14 -7.04
C ASP A 59 -12.27 -6.64 -6.26
N SER A 60 -13.44 -6.11 -6.62
CA SER A 60 -14.75 -6.43 -6.03
C SER A 60 -15.84 -5.98 -6.99
N SER A 61 -16.96 -6.71 -6.99
CA SER A 61 -18.17 -6.38 -7.74
C SER A 61 -19.16 -5.53 -6.94
N ILE A 62 -18.99 -5.44 -5.61
CA ILE A 62 -19.93 -4.77 -4.70
C ILE A 62 -19.29 -3.63 -3.88
N HIS A 63 -17.97 -3.60 -3.78
CA HIS A 63 -17.22 -2.57 -3.05
C HIS A 63 -16.39 -1.70 -4.01
N ASP A 64 -16.24 -0.43 -3.66
CA ASP A 64 -15.46 0.57 -4.40
C ASP A 64 -14.36 1.17 -3.53
N ASP A 65 -13.51 0.28 -3.00
CA ASP A 65 -12.47 0.64 -2.03
C ASP A 65 -11.14 0.93 -2.72
N PHE A 66 -10.57 2.11 -2.44
CA PHE A 66 -9.25 2.51 -2.91
C PHE A 66 -8.66 3.62 -2.03
N VAL A 67 -7.34 3.77 -2.07
CA VAL A 67 -6.61 4.80 -1.33
C VAL A 67 -6.40 6.03 -2.22
N THR A 68 -6.94 7.18 -1.79
CA THR A 68 -6.85 8.45 -2.53
C THR A 68 -5.58 9.23 -2.25
N SER A 69 -4.98 9.04 -1.07
CA SER A 69 -3.71 9.68 -0.69
C SER A 69 -2.98 8.88 0.37
N PHE A 70 -1.65 8.91 0.35
CA PHE A 70 -0.81 8.19 1.29
C PHE A 70 0.54 8.89 1.51
N PHE A 71 1.25 8.43 2.54
CA PHE A 71 2.65 8.79 2.81
C PHE A 71 3.53 7.56 2.62
N VAL A 72 4.83 7.78 2.38
CA VAL A 72 5.80 6.70 2.24
C VAL A 72 6.86 6.83 3.32
N GLY A 73 7.22 5.72 3.95
CA GLY A 73 8.31 5.61 4.91
C GLY A 73 9.32 4.55 4.51
N PHE A 74 10.57 4.74 4.92
CA PHE A 74 11.67 3.81 4.68
C PHE A 74 12.36 3.41 5.97
N SER A 75 12.90 2.18 5.98
CA SER A 75 13.68 1.67 7.10
C SER A 75 14.76 0.69 6.63
N ASN A 76 15.79 0.52 7.45
CA ASN A 76 16.79 -0.54 7.29
C ASN A 76 16.72 -1.62 8.39
N ASP A 77 15.89 -1.42 9.42
CA ASP A 77 15.79 -2.29 10.61
C ASP A 77 14.35 -2.67 11.02
N SER A 78 13.35 -2.22 10.25
CA SER A 78 11.90 -2.32 10.50
C SER A 78 11.42 -1.70 11.83
N GLN A 79 12.27 -0.97 12.54
CA GLN A 79 11.99 -0.37 13.84
C GLN A 79 11.99 1.15 13.76
N THR A 80 13.04 1.71 13.16
CA THR A 80 13.20 3.14 12.95
C THR A 80 12.78 3.50 11.53
N TRP A 81 11.83 4.42 11.41
CA TRP A 81 11.26 4.81 10.13
C TRP A 81 11.57 6.27 9.82
N THR A 82 11.99 6.52 8.59
CA THR A 82 12.15 7.88 8.05
C THR A 82 11.09 8.09 6.99
N MET A 83 10.19 9.05 7.21
CA MET A 83 9.16 9.41 6.25
C MET A 83 9.78 10.17 5.07
N TYR A 84 9.27 9.94 3.87
CA TYR A 84 9.66 10.67 2.68
C TYR A 84 9.13 12.10 2.75
N THR A 85 9.98 13.08 2.45
CA THR A 85 9.64 14.49 2.60
C THR A 85 9.87 15.27 1.32
N ASN A 86 9.17 16.39 1.18
CA ASN A 86 9.41 17.37 0.12
C ASN A 86 10.48 18.41 0.52
N GLY A 87 11.23 18.16 1.60
CA GLY A 87 12.18 19.09 2.20
C GLY A 87 11.62 19.98 3.31
N TYR A 88 10.29 20.08 3.44
CA TYR A 88 9.62 20.90 4.47
C TYR A 88 8.70 20.05 5.37
N GLU A 89 8.00 19.10 4.78
CA GLU A 89 7.02 18.24 5.46
C GLU A 89 6.99 16.84 4.84
N GLU A 90 6.28 15.92 5.48
CA GLU A 90 5.99 14.60 4.92
C GLU A 90 5.25 14.77 3.59
N MET A 91 5.80 14.17 2.53
CA MET A 91 5.24 14.34 1.20
C MET A 91 3.98 13.50 1.06
N THR A 92 2.86 14.18 0.80
CA THR A 92 1.60 13.51 0.44
C THR A 92 1.67 13.05 -1.02
N PHE A 93 1.44 11.77 -1.25
CA PHE A 93 1.25 11.19 -2.58
C PHE A 93 -0.24 11.06 -2.88
N HIS A 94 -0.65 11.44 -4.08
CA HIS A 94 -2.02 11.24 -4.56
C HIS A 94 -2.11 9.88 -5.26
N GLY A 95 -3.05 9.06 -4.80
CA GLY A 95 -3.27 7.69 -5.27
C GLY A 95 -4.41 7.60 -6.28
N ASN A 96 -5.30 6.66 -6.04
CA ASN A 96 -6.33 6.24 -6.97
C ASN A 96 -7.57 7.12 -6.92
N VAL A 97 -8.30 7.20 -8.03
CA VAL A 97 -9.64 7.82 -8.16
C VAL A 97 -10.72 6.80 -8.52
N ASP A 98 -10.31 5.56 -8.77
CA ASP A 98 -11.13 4.38 -9.04
C ASP A 98 -10.38 3.13 -8.56
N LYS A 99 -11.09 2.03 -8.34
CA LYS A 99 -10.50 0.81 -7.80
C LYS A 99 -9.69 -0.01 -8.82
N ASP A 100 -9.93 0.16 -10.12
CA ASP A 100 -9.46 -0.77 -11.15
C ASP A 100 -8.10 -0.36 -11.73
N THR A 101 -7.81 0.94 -11.83
CA THR A 101 -6.65 1.49 -12.54
C THR A 101 -5.40 1.50 -11.65
N PRO A 102 -4.29 0.84 -12.01
CA PRO A 102 -3.02 1.01 -11.32
C PRO A 102 -2.47 2.43 -11.51
N VAL A 103 -2.08 3.08 -10.42
CA VAL A 103 -1.51 4.44 -10.43
C VAL A 103 -0.07 4.39 -9.95
N LEU A 104 0.86 4.90 -10.75
CA LEU A 104 2.26 5.06 -10.37
C LEU A 104 2.46 6.42 -9.69
N SER A 105 2.98 6.38 -8.48
CA SER A 105 3.55 7.52 -7.77
C SER A 105 5.07 7.42 -7.80
N GLU A 106 5.70 8.15 -8.72
CA GLU A 106 7.17 8.23 -8.78
C GLU A 106 7.73 9.02 -7.60
N LEU A 107 8.84 8.55 -7.02
CA LEU A 107 9.60 9.31 -6.04
C LEU A 107 10.45 10.34 -6.79
N PRO A 108 10.34 11.65 -6.48
CA PRO A 108 11.20 12.66 -7.10
C PRO A 108 12.68 12.34 -6.97
N GLU A 109 13.10 11.83 -5.80
CA GLU A 109 14.44 11.35 -5.52
C GLU A 109 14.37 9.89 -5.04
N PRO A 110 15.03 8.95 -5.73
CA PRO A 110 15.06 7.55 -5.31
C PRO A 110 15.68 7.34 -3.92
N VAL A 111 15.12 6.43 -3.13
CA VAL A 111 15.61 6.11 -1.78
C VAL A 111 16.20 4.70 -1.74
N VAL A 112 17.34 4.54 -1.06
CA VAL A 112 17.98 3.24 -0.84
C VAL A 112 17.71 2.75 0.57
N ALA A 113 16.95 1.66 0.70
CA ALA A 113 16.56 1.07 1.97
C ALA A 113 16.27 -0.43 1.81
N ARG A 114 16.03 -1.15 2.92
CA ARG A 114 15.56 -2.55 2.88
C ARG A 114 14.04 -2.64 2.93
N PHE A 115 13.40 -1.77 3.70
CA PHE A 115 11.97 -1.76 3.95
C PHE A 115 11.33 -0.49 3.40
N ILE A 116 10.10 -0.62 2.93
CA ILE A 116 9.20 0.47 2.57
C ILE A 116 7.84 0.23 3.23
N ARG A 117 7.14 1.31 3.60
CA ARG A 117 5.73 1.30 4.01
C ARG A 117 5.00 2.53 3.50
#